data_AF-A0A850C5U3-F1
#
_entry.id   AF-A0A850C5U3-F1
#
_cell.length_a   1.000
_cell.length_b   1.000
_cell.length_c   1.000
_cell.angle_alpha   90.00
_cell.angle_beta   90.00
_cell.angle_gamma   90.00
#
_symmetry.space_group_name_H-M   'P 1'
#
loop_
_entity.id
_entity.type
_entity.pdbx_description
1 polymer ?
#
loop_
_entity_poly.entity_id
_entity_poly.type
_entity_poly.pdbx_seq_one_letter_code
_entity_poly.pdbx_strand_id
1 'polypeptide(L)'
;MPSTKSETVRPPAVAGRFYPADPGLLRRDVQRLIDAAGPVSEPLAAAYIVPHAGYRYSGPVAAQVYARLAAHRGRVKRVVLVGPSHHYPLRGTAAAPYTAWQTPLGEVRAAATNAVGSSRLPHEAEHSLEVQLPFLQVALGDDIEVTPVACGMSQTPDTARIIAALLEEAGEDAVLICSTDLSHYHDLATAQRIDAATAEAIKSLRPREIAPQHACGVFALRGTLAWADATGRRPRQLALATSADAAGSPDRVVGYPAFAIERPGL
;
A
#
# COMPACT_ATOMS: atom_id res chain seq x y z
N MET A 1 13.29 -31.58 0.09
CA MET A 1 12.79 -31.80 1.46
C MET A 1 11.38 -31.25 1.53
N PRO A 2 10.42 -31.89 2.22
CA PRO A 2 9.09 -31.32 2.36
C PRO A 2 9.20 -30.09 3.27
N SER A 3 9.01 -28.91 2.69
CA SER A 3 9.01 -27.65 3.44
C SER A 3 7.88 -27.72 4.48
N THR A 4 8.24 -27.54 5.75
CA THR A 4 7.24 -27.51 6.82
C THR A 4 6.37 -26.26 6.63
N LYS A 5 5.07 -26.34 6.95
CA LYS A 5 4.08 -25.26 6.73
C LYS A 5 4.57 -23.87 7.22
N SER A 6 5.41 -23.85 8.27
CA SER A 6 6.06 -22.66 8.83
C SER A 6 7.04 -21.93 7.91
N GLU A 7 7.68 -22.59 6.94
CA GLU A 7 8.63 -21.94 6.01
C GLU A 7 7.93 -21.29 4.81
N THR A 8 6.66 -21.62 4.59
CA THR A 8 5.87 -21.18 3.44
C THR A 8 4.91 -20.03 3.76
N VAL A 9 4.71 -19.73 5.04
CA VAL A 9 3.83 -18.65 5.53
C VAL A 9 4.70 -17.58 6.19
N ARG A 10 4.53 -16.32 5.80
CA ARG A 10 5.26 -15.20 6.42
C ARG A 10 4.59 -14.81 7.75
N PRO A 11 5.30 -14.85 8.90
CA PRO A 11 4.75 -14.38 10.17
C PRO A 11 4.59 -12.84 10.18
N PRO A 12 3.73 -12.27 11.05
CA PRO A 12 3.66 -10.82 11.21
C PRO A 12 4.94 -10.28 11.89
N ALA A 13 5.53 -9.25 11.33
CA ALA A 13 6.73 -8.59 11.85
C ALA A 13 6.39 -7.41 12.78
N VAL A 14 5.18 -6.83 12.70
CA VAL A 14 4.82 -5.60 13.43
C VAL A 14 3.50 -5.66 14.20
N ALA A 15 2.89 -6.83 14.34
CA ALA A 15 1.74 -7.03 15.24
C ALA A 15 2.09 -6.63 16.68
N GLY A 16 1.20 -5.89 17.34
CA GLY A 16 1.43 -5.30 18.67
C GLY A 16 2.20 -3.98 18.65
N ARG A 17 2.78 -3.58 17.50
CA ARG A 17 3.52 -2.31 17.35
C ARG A 17 2.81 -1.33 16.41
N PHE A 18 2.48 -1.77 15.20
CA PHE A 18 1.83 -0.94 14.18
C PHE A 18 0.30 -1.06 14.23
N TYR A 19 -0.19 -2.20 14.69
CA TYR A 19 -1.60 -2.52 14.87
C TYR A 19 -1.75 -3.53 16.03
N PRO A 20 -2.93 -3.66 16.67
CA PRO A 20 -3.10 -4.57 17.81
C PRO A 20 -2.76 -6.02 17.48
N ALA A 21 -2.09 -6.73 18.40
CA ALA A 21 -1.86 -8.17 18.29
C ALA A 21 -3.10 -9.01 18.66
N ASP A 22 -4.03 -8.44 19.43
CA ASP A 22 -5.30 -9.09 19.76
C ASP A 22 -6.25 -9.04 18.55
N PRO A 23 -6.78 -10.19 18.09
CA PRO A 23 -7.61 -10.26 16.88
C PRO A 23 -8.94 -9.51 17.03
N GLY A 24 -9.54 -9.54 18.23
CA GLY A 24 -10.81 -8.88 18.49
C GLY A 24 -10.67 -7.35 18.46
N LEU A 25 -9.63 -6.82 19.08
CA LEU A 25 -9.28 -5.40 19.05
C LEU A 25 -8.91 -4.97 17.64
N LEU A 26 -8.05 -5.70 16.95
CA LEU A 26 -7.64 -5.40 15.58
C LEU A 26 -8.84 -5.29 14.63
N ARG A 27 -9.74 -6.29 14.65
CA ARG A 27 -10.94 -6.27 13.80
C ARG A 27 -11.85 -5.09 14.12
N ARG A 28 -12.10 -4.80 15.39
CA ARG A 28 -12.93 -3.66 15.81
C ARG A 28 -12.32 -2.32 15.41
N ASP A 29 -11.01 -2.16 15.56
CA ASP A 29 -10.32 -0.92 15.24
C ASP A 29 -10.33 -0.65 13.73
N VAL A 30 -10.01 -1.66 12.92
CA VAL A 30 -10.06 -1.55 11.46
C VAL A 30 -11.48 -1.29 10.97
N GLN A 31 -12.49 -2.01 11.50
CA GLN A 31 -13.89 -1.79 11.14
C GLN A 31 -14.32 -0.35 11.46
N ARG A 32 -14.00 0.14 12.67
CA ARG A 32 -14.32 1.51 13.08
C ARG A 32 -13.69 2.55 12.15
N LEU A 33 -12.44 2.33 11.74
CA LEU A 33 -11.74 3.23 10.82
C LEU A 33 -12.43 3.27 9.45
N ILE A 34 -12.78 2.11 8.89
CA ILE A 34 -13.52 2.01 7.62
C ILE A 34 -14.90 2.66 7.74
N ASP A 35 -15.66 2.38 8.79
CA ASP A 35 -16.99 2.95 9.01
C ASP A 35 -16.94 4.48 9.15
N ALA A 36 -15.90 5.02 9.79
CA ALA A 36 -15.70 6.45 9.96
C ALA A 36 -15.37 7.18 8.65
N ALA A 37 -14.82 6.50 7.65
CA ALA A 37 -14.63 7.08 6.31
C ALA A 37 -15.96 7.25 5.56
N GLY A 38 -17.02 6.59 6.02
CA GLY A 38 -18.38 6.69 5.48
C GLY A 38 -18.63 5.79 4.27
N PRO A 39 -19.91 5.61 3.89
CA PRO A 39 -20.26 4.83 2.71
C PRO A 39 -19.79 5.54 1.45
N VAL A 40 -19.17 4.79 0.53
CA VAL A 40 -18.73 5.30 -0.76
C VAL A 40 -19.36 4.50 -1.89
N SER A 41 -19.96 5.20 -2.85
CA SER A 41 -20.51 4.62 -4.07
C SER A 41 -19.77 5.21 -5.26
N GLU A 42 -18.58 4.69 -5.54
CA GLU A 42 -17.78 5.05 -6.70
C GLU A 42 -17.27 3.79 -7.42
N PRO A 43 -16.99 3.87 -8.75
CA PRO A 43 -16.44 2.76 -9.50
C PRO A 43 -15.11 2.25 -8.92
N LEU A 44 -14.81 0.96 -9.12
CA LEU A 44 -13.54 0.37 -8.68
C LEU A 44 -12.36 1.00 -9.43
N ALA A 45 -11.51 1.73 -8.71
CA ALA A 45 -10.25 2.25 -9.24
C ALA A 45 -9.29 1.11 -9.63
N ALA A 46 -8.34 1.41 -10.52
CA ALA A 46 -7.33 0.44 -10.95
C ALA A 46 -6.19 0.30 -9.93
N ALA A 47 -5.88 1.39 -9.22
CA ALA A 47 -4.90 1.39 -8.15
C ALA A 47 -5.26 2.38 -7.05
N TYR A 48 -4.62 2.24 -5.89
CA TYR A 48 -4.65 3.21 -4.81
C TYR A 48 -3.24 3.47 -4.29
N ILE A 49 -3.00 4.69 -3.79
CA ILE A 49 -1.80 5.05 -3.02
C ILE A 49 -2.24 5.15 -1.55
N VAL A 50 -1.56 4.41 -0.66
CA VAL A 50 -2.00 4.17 0.72
C VAL A 50 -0.83 4.29 1.70
N PRO A 51 -0.98 4.93 2.86
CA PRO A 51 0.09 5.01 3.85
C PRO A 51 0.29 3.68 4.60
N HIS A 52 1.43 3.55 5.28
CA HIS A 52 1.80 2.33 6.03
C HIS A 52 2.40 2.57 7.42
N ALA A 53 2.25 3.77 7.99
CA ALA A 53 2.52 3.98 9.41
C ALA A 53 1.55 3.16 10.32
N GLY A 54 1.78 3.20 11.63
CA GLY A 54 0.90 2.55 12.61
C GLY A 54 -0.52 3.11 12.57
N TYR A 55 -1.52 2.26 12.80
CA TYR A 55 -2.95 2.55 12.60
C TYR A 55 -3.45 3.74 13.42
N ARG A 56 -2.82 3.99 14.58
CA ARG A 56 -3.11 5.18 15.39
C ARG A 56 -2.89 6.49 14.65
N TYR A 57 -1.96 6.53 13.69
CA TYR A 57 -1.59 7.72 12.95
C TYR A 57 -2.18 7.74 11.54
N SER A 58 -1.81 6.76 10.71
CA SER A 58 -2.21 6.73 9.29
C SER A 58 -3.52 5.99 9.02
N GLY A 59 -4.07 5.27 10.01
CA GLY A 59 -5.27 4.46 9.87
C GLY A 59 -6.48 5.22 9.31
N PRO A 60 -6.81 6.43 9.79
CA PRO A 60 -7.90 7.23 9.22
C PRO A 60 -7.71 7.59 7.74
N VAL A 61 -6.46 7.82 7.31
CA VAL A 61 -6.13 8.11 5.90
C VAL A 61 -6.21 6.85 5.06
N ALA A 62 -5.65 5.74 5.52
CA ALA A 62 -5.75 4.44 4.85
C ALA A 62 -7.21 4.00 4.68
N ALA A 63 -8.05 4.23 5.70
CA ALA A 63 -9.46 3.86 5.68
C ALA A 63 -10.27 4.52 4.55
N GLN A 64 -9.86 5.71 4.07
CA GLN A 64 -10.47 6.33 2.90
C GLN A 64 -10.39 5.43 1.66
N VAL A 65 -9.31 4.66 1.51
CA VAL A 65 -9.16 3.69 0.43
C VAL A 65 -9.91 2.41 0.74
N TYR A 66 -9.81 1.90 1.96
CA TYR A 66 -10.41 0.61 2.31
C TYR A 66 -11.94 0.63 2.39
N ALA A 67 -12.55 1.77 2.73
CA ALA A 67 -14.00 1.94 2.63
C ALA A 67 -14.51 1.84 1.17
N ARG A 68 -13.73 2.36 0.21
CA ARG A 68 -14.02 2.23 -1.23
C ARG A 68 -13.87 0.78 -1.68
N LEU A 69 -12.82 0.10 -1.26
CA LEU A 69 -12.64 -1.32 -1.56
C LEU A 69 -13.75 -2.19 -0.96
N ALA A 70 -14.22 -1.88 0.24
CA ALA A 70 -15.31 -2.61 0.90
C ALA A 70 -16.62 -2.59 0.07
N ALA A 71 -16.89 -1.51 -0.67
CA ALA A 71 -18.03 -1.43 -1.60
C ALA A 71 -17.93 -2.40 -2.79
N HIS A 72 -16.73 -2.95 -3.05
CA HIS A 72 -16.47 -3.92 -4.12
C HIS A 72 -16.12 -5.32 -3.58
N ARG A 73 -16.50 -5.61 -2.32
CA ARG A 73 -16.38 -6.95 -1.73
C ARG A 73 -17.04 -7.99 -2.64
N GLY A 74 -16.38 -9.14 -2.80
CA GLY A 74 -16.84 -10.22 -3.67
C GLY A 74 -16.44 -10.06 -5.14
N ARG A 75 -16.18 -8.83 -5.61
CA ARG A 75 -15.65 -8.54 -6.95
C ARG A 75 -14.13 -8.57 -6.97
N VAL A 76 -13.46 -7.85 -6.06
CA VAL A 76 -11.99 -7.84 -5.98
C VAL A 76 -11.51 -9.19 -5.45
N LYS A 77 -10.80 -9.96 -6.29
CA LYS A 77 -10.25 -11.27 -5.91
C LYS A 77 -8.75 -11.26 -5.66
N ARG A 78 -8.02 -10.40 -6.35
CA ARG A 78 -6.56 -10.30 -6.25
C ARG A 78 -6.12 -8.86 -5.99
N VAL A 79 -5.21 -8.67 -5.05
CA VAL A 79 -4.64 -7.36 -4.71
C VAL A 79 -3.13 -7.40 -4.90
N VAL A 80 -2.62 -6.64 -5.86
CA VAL A 80 -1.18 -6.47 -6.05
C VAL A 80 -0.69 -5.44 -5.04
N LEU A 81 0.29 -5.79 -4.21
CA LEU A 81 0.85 -4.90 -3.20
C LEU A 81 2.27 -4.52 -3.60
N VAL A 82 2.54 -3.24 -3.80
CA VAL A 82 3.89 -2.74 -4.12
C VAL A 82 4.30 -1.66 -3.13
N GLY A 83 5.45 -1.80 -2.50
CA GLY A 83 5.89 -0.92 -1.41
C GLY A 83 7.39 -1.01 -1.17
N PRO A 84 7.96 -0.10 -0.36
CA PRO A 84 9.39 -0.02 -0.12
C PRO A 84 9.95 -1.22 0.65
N SER A 85 11.25 -1.42 0.49
CA SER A 85 12.09 -2.25 1.36
C SER A 85 12.93 -1.34 2.26
N HIS A 86 12.52 -1.16 3.52
CA HIS A 86 13.16 -0.31 4.52
C HIS A 86 14.36 -0.99 5.18
N HIS A 87 14.27 -2.30 5.39
CA HIS A 87 15.24 -3.04 6.21
C HIS A 87 16.31 -3.76 5.40
N TYR A 88 16.08 -3.97 4.10
CA TYR A 88 16.99 -4.68 3.22
C TYR A 88 17.35 -3.84 1.99
N PRO A 89 18.64 -3.64 1.65
CA PRO A 89 19.03 -2.95 0.43
C PRO A 89 18.59 -3.74 -0.82
N LEU A 90 17.63 -3.18 -1.55
CA LEU A 90 17.09 -3.79 -2.77
C LEU A 90 17.36 -2.89 -3.98
N ARG A 91 17.85 -3.49 -5.07
CA ARG A 91 17.86 -2.88 -6.41
C ARG A 91 16.78 -3.56 -7.25
N GLY A 92 15.94 -2.76 -7.90
CA GLY A 92 14.77 -3.27 -8.62
C GLY A 92 13.65 -3.70 -7.68
N THR A 93 12.99 -4.80 -8.01
CA THR A 93 11.82 -5.34 -7.31
C THR A 93 12.00 -6.81 -6.99
N ALA A 94 11.31 -7.30 -5.95
CA ALA A 94 11.32 -8.70 -5.58
C ALA A 94 9.95 -9.15 -5.05
N ALA A 95 9.37 -10.19 -5.65
CA ALA A 95 8.18 -10.84 -5.11
C ALA A 95 8.51 -11.63 -3.84
N ALA A 96 7.53 -11.73 -2.93
CA ALA A 96 7.66 -12.53 -1.73
C ALA A 96 7.42 -14.03 -2.05
N PRO A 97 8.38 -14.95 -1.80
CA PRO A 97 8.22 -16.37 -2.10
C PRO A 97 7.49 -17.10 -0.96
N TYR A 98 6.35 -16.55 -0.53
CA TYR A 98 5.46 -17.12 0.48
C TYR A 98 4.13 -17.50 -0.17
N THR A 99 3.50 -18.55 0.33
CA THR A 99 2.17 -19.00 -0.10
C THR A 99 1.05 -18.31 0.68
N ALA A 100 1.36 -17.75 1.85
CA ALA A 100 0.45 -16.92 2.63
C ALA A 100 1.20 -15.98 3.58
N TRP A 101 0.51 -14.95 4.07
CA TRP A 101 0.99 -14.02 5.08
C TRP A 101 0.06 -14.10 6.30
N GLN A 102 0.63 -14.34 7.47
CA GLN A 102 -0.12 -14.42 8.71
C GLN A 102 -0.36 -13.02 9.29
N THR A 103 -1.59 -12.75 9.71
CA THR A 103 -1.95 -11.64 10.57
C THR A 103 -2.67 -12.17 11.82
N PRO A 104 -2.92 -11.34 12.85
CA PRO A 104 -3.78 -11.77 13.96
C PRO A 104 -5.20 -12.17 13.50
N LEU A 105 -5.70 -11.67 12.37
CA LEU A 105 -7.04 -12.01 11.86
C LEU A 105 -7.08 -13.32 11.09
N GLY A 106 -5.93 -13.95 10.82
CA GLY A 106 -5.80 -15.18 10.03
C GLY A 106 -4.77 -15.02 8.91
N GLU A 107 -4.64 -16.08 8.10
CA GLU A 107 -3.75 -16.07 6.93
C GLU A 107 -4.40 -15.42 5.72
N VAL A 108 -3.63 -14.65 4.96
CA VAL A 108 -3.99 -14.13 3.64
C VAL A 108 -3.18 -14.87 2.59
N ARG A 109 -3.84 -15.50 1.61
CA ARG A 109 -3.15 -16.24 0.54
C ARG A 109 -2.28 -15.29 -0.29
N ALA A 110 -1.11 -15.77 -0.70
CA ALA A 110 -0.19 -15.04 -1.55
C ALA A 110 0.01 -15.77 -2.88
N ALA A 111 -0.25 -15.07 -3.98
CA ALA A 111 0.03 -15.53 -5.33
C ALA A 111 1.51 -15.28 -5.69
N ALA A 112 2.13 -16.30 -6.27
CA ALA A 112 3.38 -16.14 -7.00
C ALA A 112 3.15 -15.30 -8.26
N THR A 113 4.21 -14.68 -8.76
CA THR A 113 4.22 -13.93 -10.02
C THR A 113 5.47 -14.23 -10.81
N ASN A 114 5.35 -14.24 -12.13
CA ASN A 114 6.49 -14.38 -13.05
C ASN A 114 7.01 -13.02 -13.56
N ALA A 115 6.34 -11.91 -13.22
CA ALA A 115 6.72 -10.58 -13.65
C ALA A 115 8.05 -10.10 -13.05
N VAL A 116 8.47 -10.66 -11.90
CA VAL A 116 9.70 -10.30 -11.18
C VAL A 116 10.34 -11.53 -10.52
N GLY A 117 11.64 -11.45 -10.23
CA GLY A 117 12.30 -12.44 -9.38
C GLY A 117 11.75 -12.43 -7.95
N SER A 118 11.96 -13.52 -7.22
CA SER A 118 11.51 -13.64 -5.82
C SER A 118 12.68 -13.67 -4.83
N SER A 119 12.46 -13.13 -3.64
CA SER A 119 13.42 -13.17 -2.53
C SER A 119 12.70 -12.97 -1.20
N ARG A 120 13.11 -13.68 -0.14
CA ARG A 120 12.54 -13.51 1.21
C ARG A 120 13.07 -12.26 1.92
N LEU A 121 14.34 -11.93 1.69
CA LEU A 121 15.08 -10.94 2.49
C LEU A 121 14.42 -9.55 2.54
N PRO A 122 13.89 -8.99 1.42
CA PRO A 122 13.20 -7.70 1.46
C PRO A 122 11.86 -7.70 2.20
N HIS A 123 11.33 -8.87 2.56
CA HIS A 123 9.99 -9.02 3.13
C HIS A 123 10.01 -9.43 4.60
N GLU A 124 11.04 -10.14 5.07
CA GLU A 124 11.08 -10.79 6.39
C GLU A 124 10.76 -9.84 7.56
N ALA A 125 11.41 -8.68 7.61
CA ALA A 125 11.18 -7.66 8.64
C ALA A 125 10.34 -6.47 8.15
N GLU A 126 9.88 -6.50 6.90
CA GLU A 126 9.26 -5.35 6.23
C GLU A 126 7.80 -5.18 6.64
N HIS A 127 7.39 -3.94 6.90
CA HIS A 127 6.04 -3.63 7.37
C HIS A 127 5.16 -3.01 6.30
N SER A 128 5.75 -2.39 5.26
CA SER A 128 5.03 -1.57 4.28
C SER A 128 3.86 -2.29 3.61
N LEU A 129 4.01 -3.60 3.34
CA LEU A 129 2.96 -4.43 2.74
C LEU A 129 2.10 -5.12 3.81
N GLU A 130 2.68 -5.52 4.93
CA GLU A 130 2.00 -6.25 6.01
C GLU A 130 0.85 -5.44 6.61
N VAL A 131 1.07 -4.14 6.86
CA VAL A 131 0.07 -3.29 7.51
C VAL A 131 -1.18 -3.05 6.65
N GLN A 132 -1.12 -3.38 5.37
CA GLN A 132 -2.27 -3.33 4.46
C GLN A 132 -3.20 -4.55 4.66
N LEU A 133 -2.67 -5.67 5.17
CA LEU A 133 -3.38 -6.95 5.20
C LEU A 133 -4.61 -6.97 6.12
N PRO A 134 -4.56 -6.47 7.38
CA PRO A 134 -5.75 -6.45 8.23
C PRO A 134 -6.89 -5.60 7.64
N PHE A 135 -6.55 -4.46 7.02
CA PHE A 135 -7.52 -3.63 6.31
C PHE A 135 -8.17 -4.39 5.15
N LEU A 136 -7.39 -5.11 4.34
CA LEU A 136 -7.89 -5.93 3.25
C LEU A 136 -8.82 -7.05 3.73
N GLN A 137 -8.45 -7.78 4.79
CA GLN A 137 -9.29 -8.84 5.37
C GLN A 137 -10.63 -8.29 5.87
N VAL A 138 -10.62 -7.12 6.52
CA VAL A 138 -11.87 -6.51 7.01
C VAL A 138 -12.68 -5.86 5.89
N ALA A 139 -12.06 -5.29 4.86
CA ALA A 139 -12.79 -4.67 3.75
C ALA A 139 -13.38 -5.70 2.77
N LEU A 140 -12.56 -6.67 2.34
CA LEU A 140 -12.88 -7.58 1.23
C LEU A 140 -13.21 -9.02 1.67
N GLY A 141 -12.92 -9.39 2.93
CA GLY A 141 -13.08 -10.75 3.43
C GLY A 141 -11.84 -11.62 3.21
N ASP A 142 -11.93 -12.89 3.61
CA ASP A 142 -10.77 -13.79 3.70
C ASP A 142 -10.48 -14.55 2.39
N ASP A 143 -11.35 -14.44 1.38
CA ASP A 143 -11.20 -15.12 0.08
C ASP A 143 -10.24 -14.39 -0.89
N ILE A 144 -9.69 -13.26 -0.49
CA ILE A 144 -8.74 -12.51 -1.30
C ILE A 144 -7.39 -13.22 -1.39
N GLU A 145 -6.67 -12.90 -2.45
CA GLU A 145 -5.27 -13.27 -2.63
C GLU A 145 -4.44 -12.01 -2.87
N VAL A 146 -3.23 -11.96 -2.31
CA VAL A 146 -2.30 -10.84 -2.50
C VAL A 146 -1.10 -11.24 -3.35
N THR A 147 -0.53 -10.28 -4.09
CA THR A 147 0.77 -10.45 -4.76
C THR A 147 1.75 -9.41 -4.19
N PRO A 148 2.52 -9.75 -3.13
CA PRO A 148 3.40 -8.79 -2.47
C PRO A 148 4.74 -8.65 -3.19
N VAL A 149 5.07 -7.41 -3.58
CA VAL A 149 6.30 -7.07 -4.30
C VAL A 149 7.00 -5.91 -3.61
N ALA A 150 8.19 -6.18 -3.07
CA ALA A 150 9.05 -5.15 -2.51
C ALA A 150 9.70 -4.37 -3.67
N CYS A 151 9.79 -3.06 -3.53
CA CYS A 151 10.39 -2.16 -4.50
C CYS A 151 11.52 -1.36 -3.83
N GLY A 152 12.73 -1.56 -4.33
CA GLY A 152 13.91 -0.83 -3.91
C GLY A 152 14.31 0.22 -4.95
N MET A 153 15.60 0.55 -4.99
CA MET A 153 16.14 1.52 -5.94
C MET A 153 15.97 1.03 -7.38
N SER A 154 15.21 1.76 -8.18
CA SER A 154 14.91 1.41 -9.58
C SER A 154 14.67 2.64 -10.46
N GLN A 155 14.67 2.43 -11.77
CA GLN A 155 14.28 3.47 -12.73
C GLN A 155 12.76 3.48 -12.90
N THR A 156 12.17 4.67 -13.03
CA THR A 156 10.72 4.85 -13.18
C THR A 156 10.12 4.02 -14.33
N PRO A 157 10.70 3.98 -15.55
CA PRO A 157 10.15 3.18 -16.64
C PRO A 157 10.17 1.66 -16.36
N ASP A 158 11.16 1.18 -15.60
CA ASP A 158 11.26 -0.25 -15.25
C ASP A 158 10.17 -0.63 -14.26
N THR A 159 9.98 0.15 -13.21
CA THR A 159 8.90 -0.08 -12.24
C THR A 159 7.53 0.01 -12.90
N ALA A 160 7.32 0.97 -13.82
CA ALA A 160 6.05 1.09 -14.54
C ALA A 160 5.73 -0.15 -15.39
N ARG A 161 6.73 -0.69 -16.11
CA ARG A 161 6.57 -1.94 -16.88
C ARG A 161 6.26 -3.14 -15.99
N ILE A 162 6.91 -3.21 -14.82
CA ILE A 162 6.65 -4.28 -13.84
C ILE A 162 5.23 -4.17 -13.28
N ILE A 163 4.76 -2.98 -12.93
CA ILE A 163 3.39 -2.77 -12.46
C ILE A 163 2.37 -3.19 -13.54
N ALA A 164 2.63 -2.85 -14.81
CA ALA A 164 1.79 -3.29 -15.92
C ALA A 164 1.70 -4.83 -15.99
N ALA A 165 2.86 -5.51 -15.97
CA ALA A 165 2.94 -6.97 -16.03
C ALA A 165 2.26 -7.65 -14.82
N LEU A 166 2.43 -7.11 -13.61
CA LEU A 166 1.78 -7.61 -12.40
C LEU A 166 0.25 -7.53 -12.50
N LEU A 167 -0.28 -6.41 -12.99
CA LEU A 167 -1.72 -6.22 -13.13
C LEU A 167 -2.30 -7.05 -14.28
N GLU A 168 -1.56 -7.22 -15.38
CA GLU A 168 -1.93 -8.11 -16.48
C GLU A 168 -2.00 -9.58 -16.00
N GLU A 169 -0.98 -10.06 -15.27
CA GLU A 169 -0.97 -11.40 -14.69
C GLU A 169 -2.08 -11.59 -13.62
N ALA A 170 -2.45 -10.52 -12.91
CA ALA A 170 -3.47 -10.57 -11.87
C ALA A 170 -4.93 -10.57 -12.41
N GLY A 171 -5.15 -10.05 -13.63
CA GLY A 171 -6.45 -10.03 -14.30
C GLY A 171 -7.29 -8.77 -14.05
N GLU A 172 -8.44 -8.67 -14.73
CA GLU A 172 -9.21 -7.41 -14.84
C GLU A 172 -9.83 -6.91 -13.53
N ASP A 173 -10.15 -7.80 -12.59
CA ASP A 173 -10.70 -7.48 -11.26
C ASP A 173 -9.61 -7.31 -10.20
N ALA A 174 -8.33 -7.29 -10.59
CA ALA A 174 -7.25 -6.96 -9.70
C ALA A 174 -7.16 -5.46 -9.41
N VAL A 175 -6.64 -5.12 -8.24
CA VAL A 175 -6.34 -3.75 -7.85
C VAL A 175 -4.91 -3.66 -7.31
N LEU A 176 -4.21 -2.58 -7.65
CA LEU A 176 -2.89 -2.28 -7.10
C LEU A 176 -3.03 -1.42 -5.83
N ILE A 177 -2.27 -1.75 -4.79
CA ILE A 177 -1.98 -0.86 -3.66
C ILE A 177 -0.51 -0.48 -3.73
N CYS A 178 -0.25 0.80 -4.03
CA CYS A 178 1.05 1.43 -3.88
C CYS A 178 1.19 1.93 -2.44
N SER A 179 1.96 1.22 -1.63
CA SER A 179 2.14 1.50 -0.22
C SER A 179 3.27 2.52 0.00
N THR A 180 2.94 3.73 0.48
CA THR A 180 3.92 4.78 0.80
C THR A 180 3.39 5.81 1.79
N ASP A 181 4.22 6.18 2.76
CA ASP A 181 4.11 7.45 3.47
C ASP A 181 4.84 8.56 2.69
N LEU A 182 4.61 9.83 3.03
CA LEU A 182 5.24 11.00 2.40
C LEU A 182 6.47 11.50 3.19
N SER A 183 6.56 12.80 3.46
CA SER A 183 7.71 13.40 4.13
C SER A 183 7.87 12.85 5.56
N HIS A 184 9.11 12.79 6.05
CA HIS A 184 9.43 12.22 7.35
C HIS A 184 10.24 13.19 8.21
N TYR A 185 9.79 13.35 9.46
CA TYR A 185 10.54 13.97 10.55
C TYR A 185 10.89 15.45 10.34
N HIS A 186 10.04 16.17 9.61
CA HIS A 186 10.05 17.62 9.54
C HIS A 186 9.08 18.23 10.55
N ASP A 187 9.25 19.52 10.83
CA ASP A 187 8.18 20.31 11.47
C ASP A 187 6.93 20.32 10.59
N LEU A 188 5.77 20.54 11.21
CA LEU A 188 4.46 20.47 10.55
C LEU A 188 4.37 21.37 9.30
N ALA A 189 4.85 22.62 9.38
CA ALA A 189 4.74 23.56 8.28
C ALA A 189 5.61 23.12 7.08
N THR A 190 6.82 22.65 7.34
CA THR A 190 7.70 22.10 6.31
C THR A 190 7.13 20.83 5.70
N ALA A 191 6.60 19.91 6.51
CA ALA A 191 5.98 18.68 6.04
C ALA A 191 4.77 18.97 5.14
N GLN A 192 3.84 19.82 5.59
CA GLN A 192 2.67 20.22 4.80
C GLN A 192 3.04 20.81 3.44
N ARG A 193 4.10 21.62 3.36
CA ARG A 193 4.59 22.19 2.10
C ARG A 193 5.13 21.11 1.16
N ILE A 194 5.95 20.19 1.67
CA ILE A 194 6.53 19.10 0.87
C ILE A 194 5.43 18.14 0.41
N ASP A 195 4.51 17.79 1.31
CA ASP A 195 3.44 16.84 1.07
C ASP A 195 2.41 17.40 0.09
N ALA A 196 2.06 18.69 0.20
CA ALA A 196 1.20 19.36 -0.78
C ALA A 196 1.84 19.39 -2.18
N ALA A 197 3.13 19.72 -2.28
CA ALA A 197 3.84 19.67 -3.57
C ALA A 197 3.89 18.25 -4.15
N THR A 198 4.08 17.24 -3.29
CA THR A 198 4.07 15.82 -3.69
C THR A 198 2.68 15.38 -4.15
N ALA A 199 1.62 15.82 -3.47
CA ALA A 199 0.24 15.59 -3.85
C ALA A 199 -0.10 16.23 -5.22
N GLU A 200 0.37 17.45 -5.49
CA GLU A 200 0.24 18.05 -6.83
C GLU A 200 0.99 17.27 -7.91
N ALA A 201 2.20 16.80 -7.62
CA ALA A 201 2.95 15.97 -8.54
C ALA A 201 2.25 14.63 -8.83
N ILE A 202 1.59 14.03 -7.81
CA ILE A 202 0.73 12.85 -7.98
C ILE A 202 -0.44 13.18 -8.90
N LYS A 203 -1.25 14.20 -8.58
CA LYS A 203 -2.44 14.58 -9.37
C LYS A 203 -2.12 14.89 -10.82
N SER A 204 -0.98 15.54 -11.06
CA SER A 204 -0.53 15.91 -12.40
C SER A 204 0.31 14.83 -13.11
N LEU A 205 0.48 13.64 -12.53
CA LEU A 205 1.29 12.55 -13.12
C LEU A 205 2.73 12.98 -13.44
N ARG A 206 3.38 13.72 -12.53
CA ARG A 206 4.76 14.24 -12.68
C ARG A 206 5.76 13.51 -11.76
N PRO A 207 6.06 12.22 -12.01
CA PRO A 207 6.91 11.41 -11.10
C PRO A 207 8.32 11.98 -10.90
N ARG A 208 8.85 12.75 -11.87
CA ARG A 208 10.19 13.34 -11.78
C ARG A 208 10.30 14.43 -10.69
N GLU A 209 9.19 15.02 -10.28
CA GLU A 209 9.16 16.08 -9.26
C GLU A 209 9.13 15.54 -7.83
N ILE A 210 8.84 14.26 -7.65
CA ILE A 210 8.78 13.61 -6.34
C ILE A 210 10.20 13.16 -5.99
N ALA A 211 10.96 13.90 -5.18
CA ALA A 211 12.33 13.54 -4.81
C ALA A 211 12.38 12.32 -3.86
N PRO A 212 13.51 11.61 -3.75
CA PRO A 212 13.63 10.42 -2.90
C PRO A 212 13.22 10.62 -1.44
N GLN A 213 13.44 11.80 -0.87
CA GLN A 213 13.09 12.14 0.50
C GLN A 213 11.62 12.56 0.69
N HIS A 214 10.84 12.71 -0.38
CA HIS A 214 9.43 13.11 -0.29
C HIS A 214 8.50 11.94 0.04
N ALA A 215 8.94 10.69 -0.15
CA ALA A 215 8.14 9.50 0.10
C ALA A 215 9.03 8.28 0.34
N CYS A 216 8.75 7.47 1.36
CA CYS A 216 9.55 6.27 1.64
C CYS A 216 9.42 5.22 0.52
N GLY A 217 8.26 5.13 -0.12
CA GLY A 217 7.95 4.28 -1.29
C GLY A 217 8.18 4.97 -2.63
N VAL A 218 9.07 5.96 -2.72
CA VAL A 218 9.26 6.83 -3.91
C VAL A 218 9.37 6.07 -5.23
N PHE A 219 10.06 4.92 -5.27
CA PHE A 219 10.26 4.16 -6.51
C PHE A 219 8.98 3.47 -6.99
N ALA A 220 8.23 2.88 -6.06
CA ALA A 220 6.90 2.31 -6.33
C ALA A 220 5.91 3.40 -6.74
N LEU A 221 5.93 4.53 -6.04
CA LEU A 221 5.08 5.69 -6.33
C LEU A 221 5.34 6.23 -7.73
N ARG A 222 6.59 6.55 -8.06
CA ARG A 222 6.96 7.05 -9.39
C ARG A 222 6.58 6.08 -10.50
N GLY A 223 6.83 4.78 -10.31
CA GLY A 223 6.43 3.74 -11.27
C GLY A 223 4.91 3.66 -11.45
N THR A 224 4.15 3.77 -10.35
CA THR A 224 2.68 3.78 -10.37
C THR A 224 2.15 4.97 -11.18
N LEU A 225 2.72 6.16 -10.98
CA LEU A 225 2.32 7.35 -11.75
C LEU A 225 2.66 7.22 -13.23
N ALA A 226 3.86 6.73 -13.56
CA ALA A 226 4.25 6.53 -14.96
C ALA A 226 3.39 5.46 -15.66
N TRP A 227 3.01 4.39 -14.96
CA TRP A 227 2.06 3.41 -15.45
C TRP A 227 0.67 4.02 -15.67
N ALA A 228 0.19 4.83 -14.73
CA ALA A 228 -1.10 5.49 -14.84
C ALA A 228 -1.15 6.43 -16.05
N ASP A 229 -0.10 7.24 -16.25
CA ASP A 229 0.04 8.15 -17.38
C ASP A 229 0.05 7.41 -18.73
N ALA A 230 0.91 6.39 -18.85
CA ALA A 230 1.05 5.58 -20.06
C ALA A 230 -0.24 4.83 -20.45
N THR A 231 -1.17 4.67 -19.52
CA THR A 231 -2.41 3.92 -19.74
C THR A 231 -3.68 4.78 -19.63
N GLY A 232 -3.54 6.10 -19.64
CA GLY A 232 -4.66 7.04 -19.69
C GLY A 232 -5.49 7.11 -18.40
N ARG A 233 -4.93 6.67 -17.27
CA ARG A 233 -5.58 6.70 -15.95
C ARG A 233 -5.37 8.05 -15.27
N ARG A 234 -6.21 8.39 -14.29
CA ARG A 234 -6.17 9.69 -13.60
C ARG A 234 -6.13 9.52 -12.08
N PRO A 235 -5.20 10.19 -11.38
CA PRO A 235 -5.18 10.21 -9.93
C PRO A 235 -6.20 11.20 -9.36
N ARG A 236 -6.95 10.77 -8.34
CA ARG A 236 -7.82 11.62 -7.52
C ARG A 236 -7.41 11.52 -6.06
N GLN A 237 -7.19 12.66 -5.42
CA GLN A 237 -6.89 12.74 -3.99
C GLN A 237 -8.13 12.41 -3.17
N LEU A 238 -7.99 11.49 -2.22
CA LEU A 238 -9.03 11.11 -1.27
C LEU A 238 -8.79 11.76 0.09
N ALA A 239 -7.52 11.76 0.55
CA ALA A 239 -7.09 12.45 1.75
C ALA A 239 -5.60 12.77 1.69
N LEU A 240 -5.21 13.78 2.46
CA LEU A 240 -3.83 14.15 2.73
C LEU A 240 -3.79 14.64 4.18
N ALA A 241 -2.99 13.99 5.02
CA ALA A 241 -2.86 14.35 6.43
C ALA A 241 -1.44 14.06 6.92
N THR A 242 -1.18 14.32 8.19
CA THR A 242 0.08 14.08 8.87
C THR A 242 -0.15 13.37 10.21
N SER A 243 0.92 12.90 10.84
CA SER A 243 0.84 12.35 12.20
C SER A 243 0.31 13.33 13.24
N ALA A 244 0.42 14.65 13.00
CA ALA A 244 -0.10 15.68 13.89
C ALA A 244 -1.63 15.84 13.82
N ASP A 245 -2.27 15.41 12.73
CA ASP A 245 -3.74 15.34 12.64
C ASP A 245 -4.32 14.23 13.52
N ALA A 246 -3.47 13.31 13.96
CA ALA A 246 -3.75 12.32 14.99
C ALA A 246 -3.17 12.78 16.35
N ALA A 247 -2.52 11.89 17.09
CA ALA A 247 -1.93 12.18 18.39
C ALA A 247 -0.41 12.45 18.34
N GLY A 248 0.14 12.84 17.19
CA GLY A 248 1.57 13.11 17.01
C GLY A 248 1.99 14.52 17.41
N SER A 249 3.27 14.71 17.75
CA SER A 249 3.83 16.06 17.97
C SER A 249 3.95 16.82 16.63
N PRO A 250 3.67 18.13 16.59
CA PRO A 250 3.85 18.96 15.41
C PRO A 250 5.33 19.23 15.05
N ASP A 251 6.27 18.95 15.96
CA ASP A 251 7.70 19.26 15.75
C ASP A 251 8.39 18.25 14.84
N ARG A 252 7.80 17.06 14.69
CA ARG A 252 8.40 15.95 13.95
C ARG A 252 7.32 15.02 13.43
N VAL A 253 6.81 15.32 12.24
CA VAL A 253 5.64 14.62 11.66
C VAL A 253 6.02 13.70 10.51
N VAL A 254 5.09 12.79 10.17
CA VAL A 254 5.11 12.00 8.94
C VAL A 254 3.86 12.32 8.13
N GLY A 255 4.00 12.52 6.82
CA GLY A 255 2.89 12.76 5.89
C GLY A 255 2.21 11.49 5.37
N TYR A 256 0.91 11.53 5.14
CA TYR A 256 0.08 10.39 4.76
C TYR A 256 -0.80 10.72 3.53
N PRO A 257 -0.59 10.05 2.39
CA PRO A 257 -1.39 10.25 1.19
C PRO A 257 -2.46 9.15 1.03
N ALA A 258 -3.67 9.52 0.62
CA ALA A 258 -4.65 8.56 0.07
C ALA A 258 -5.11 9.04 -1.31
N PHE A 259 -4.88 8.22 -2.35
CA PHE A 259 -5.30 8.52 -3.72
C PHE A 259 -5.95 7.30 -4.37
N ALA A 260 -6.93 7.55 -5.24
CA ALA A 260 -7.43 6.59 -6.21
C ALA A 260 -6.81 6.86 -7.59
N ILE A 261 -6.46 5.82 -8.33
CA ILE A 261 -6.04 5.89 -9.74
C ILE A 261 -7.16 5.26 -10.58
N GLU A 262 -7.98 6.10 -11.18
CA GLU A 262 -9.23 5.71 -11.83
C GLU A 262 -8.97 4.94 -13.12
N ARG A 263 -9.89 4.02 -13.48
CA ARG A 263 -9.83 3.32 -14.77
C ARG A 263 -10.12 4.32 -15.90
N PRO A 264 -9.57 4.12 -17.11
CA PRO A 264 -9.86 5.02 -18.24
C PRO A 264 -11.34 5.01 -18.60
N GLY A 265 -11.90 6.17 -18.96
CA GLY A 265 -13.28 6.27 -19.46
C GLY A 265 -14.38 6.27 -18.39
N LEU A 266 -14.02 6.48 -17.12
CA LEU A 266 -14.95 6.83 -16.05
C LEU A 266 -15.04 8.35 -15.88
#